data_AF-A0A1Y1HYL9-F1
#
_entry.id   AF-A0A1Y1HYL9-F1
#
_cell.length_a   1.000
_cell.length_b   1.000
_cell.length_c   1.000
_cell.angle_alpha   90.00
_cell.angle_beta   90.00
_cell.angle_gamma   90.00
#
_symmetry.space_group_name_H-M   'P 1'
#
loop_
_entity.id
_entity.type
_entity.pdbx_description
1 polymer ?
#
loop_
_entity_poly.entity_id
_entity_poly.type
_entity_poly.pdbx_seq_one_letter_code
_entity_poly.pdbx_strand_id
1 'polypeptide(L)'
;MGFSRKAPFDQTPPDDFDPEHPRKDPVAFYEQRDYQVREKFVEVEAAKELRRKLKKCYQKEGVNHLQNCRDLRLRYIEAIKAGSWGNRLHELQFPMRCLKASFSRWIRSLATS
;
A
#
# COMPACT_ATOMS: atom_id res chain seq x y z
N MET A 1 -14.06 2.61 33.74
CA MET A 1 -14.67 3.25 32.56
C MET A 1 -13.83 4.44 32.13
N GLY A 2 -13.58 4.59 30.83
CA GLY A 2 -12.89 5.77 30.28
C GLY A 2 -12.57 5.56 28.81
N PHE A 3 -13.59 5.59 27.94
CA PHE A 3 -13.36 5.64 26.50
C PHE A 3 -12.87 7.05 26.17
N SER A 4 -11.55 7.20 26.03
CA SER A 4 -10.97 8.42 25.47
C SER A 4 -11.68 8.74 24.15
N ARG A 5 -12.23 9.96 24.04
CA ARG A 5 -12.85 10.41 22.80
C ARG A 5 -11.78 10.33 21.71
N LYS A 6 -11.99 9.47 20.72
CA LYS A 6 -11.06 9.35 19.59
C LYS A 6 -10.93 10.72 18.95
N ALA A 7 -9.69 11.16 18.73
CA ALA A 7 -9.40 12.35 17.96
C ALA A 7 -10.11 12.25 16.59
N PRO A 8 -10.56 13.37 16.00
CA PRO A 8 -11.08 13.37 14.65
C PRO A 8 -10.04 12.77 13.69
N PHE A 9 -10.50 12.05 12.68
CA PHE A 9 -9.61 11.56 11.63
C PHE A 9 -9.19 12.76 10.77
N ASP A 10 -7.92 13.14 10.82
CA ASP A 10 -7.39 14.17 9.93
C ASP A 10 -7.34 13.62 8.49
N GLN A 11 -8.16 14.21 7.61
CA GLN A 11 -8.32 13.83 6.20
C GLN A 11 -7.41 14.64 5.27
N THR A 12 -6.72 15.65 5.80
CA THR A 12 -5.90 16.56 5.00
C THR A 12 -4.44 16.10 4.94
N PRO A 13 -3.77 16.26 3.78
CA PRO A 13 -2.32 16.14 3.71
C PRO A 13 -1.63 17.12 4.68
N PRO A 14 -0.47 16.78 5.24
CA PRO A 14 0.36 17.73 5.98
C PRO A 14 0.88 18.84 5.05
N ASP A 15 0.78 20.10 5.47
CA ASP A 15 1.20 21.27 4.67
C ASP A 15 2.73 21.44 4.59
N ASP A 16 3.48 20.88 5.55
CA ASP A 16 4.93 21.08 5.72
C ASP A 16 5.83 20.03 5.00
N PHE A 17 5.27 19.18 4.13
CA PHE A 17 6.03 18.12 3.46
C PHE A 17 6.67 18.58 2.14
N ASP A 18 8.00 18.79 2.14
CA ASP A 18 8.81 19.09 0.95
C ASP A 18 9.09 17.82 0.11
N PRO A 19 8.59 17.69 -1.14
CA PRO A 19 8.80 16.50 -1.98
C PRO A 19 10.26 16.32 -2.43
N GLU A 20 11.03 17.40 -2.53
CA GLU A 20 12.42 17.38 -3.02
C GLU A 20 13.40 16.83 -1.98
N HIS A 21 13.12 17.02 -0.68
CA HIS A 21 13.97 16.57 0.41
C HIS A 21 13.16 15.84 1.50
N PRO A 22 12.64 14.62 1.23
CA PRO A 22 11.64 13.97 2.08
C PRO A 22 12.07 13.61 3.51
N ARG A 23 13.37 13.68 3.85
CA ARG A 23 13.91 13.27 5.15
C ARG A 23 14.50 14.43 5.96
N LYS A 24 14.41 15.66 5.47
CA LYS A 24 14.97 16.84 6.15
C LYS A 24 14.32 17.04 7.52
N ASP A 25 13.00 16.87 7.58
CA ASP A 25 12.21 16.96 8.81
C ASP A 25 11.62 15.59 9.15
N PRO A 26 12.05 14.96 10.27
CA PRO A 26 11.61 13.61 10.61
C PRO A 26 10.11 13.55 10.94
N VAL A 27 9.55 14.60 11.55
CA VAL A 27 8.13 14.65 11.95
C VAL A 27 7.21 14.69 10.73
N ALA A 28 7.42 15.64 9.83
CA ALA A 28 6.64 15.79 8.59
C ALA A 28 6.71 14.54 7.70
N PHE A 29 7.86 13.83 7.69
CA PHE A 29 7.98 12.56 6.97
C PHE A 29 7.04 11.48 7.52
N TYR A 30 6.98 11.29 8.83
CA TYR A 30 6.13 10.26 9.43
C TYR A 30 4.65 10.60 9.29
N GLU A 31 4.27 11.87 9.46
CA GLU A 31 2.89 12.32 9.26
C GLU A 31 2.42 12.08 7.83
N GLN A 32 3.27 12.37 6.84
CA GLN A 32 2.94 12.11 5.44
C GLN A 32 2.84 10.61 5.13
N ARG A 33 3.65 9.77 5.79
CA ARG A 33 3.55 8.30 5.67
C ARG A 33 2.23 7.80 6.25
N ASP A 34 1.84 8.29 7.41
CA ASP A 34 0.57 7.94 8.04
C ASP A 34 -0.62 8.35 7.17
N TYR A 35 -0.58 9.55 6.58
CA TYR A 35 -1.59 10.01 5.62
C TYR A 35 -1.67 9.09 4.39
N GLN A 36 -0.54 8.80 3.73
CA GLN A 36 -0.51 7.90 2.58
C GLN A 36 -1.06 6.52 2.91
N VAL A 37 -0.70 5.96 4.07
CA VAL A 37 -1.19 4.66 4.52
C VAL A 37 -2.71 4.68 4.70
N ARG A 38 -3.29 5.75 5.26
CA ARG A 38 -4.75 5.92 5.38
C ARG A 38 -5.45 5.92 4.01
N GLU A 39 -4.93 6.67 3.04
CA GLU A 39 -5.48 6.68 1.68
C GLU A 39 -5.42 5.30 1.01
N LYS A 40 -4.33 4.54 1.25
CA LYS A 40 -4.24 3.16 0.77
C LYS A 40 -5.21 2.22 1.47
N PHE A 41 -5.55 2.45 2.74
CA PHE A 41 -6.65 1.72 3.36
C PHE A 41 -8.00 2.04 2.73
N VAL A 42 -8.26 3.29 2.31
CA VAL A 42 -9.50 3.65 1.59
C VAL A 42 -9.62 2.88 0.28
N GLU A 43 -8.53 2.80 -0.51
CA GLU A 43 -8.50 2.00 -1.75
C GLU A 43 -8.78 0.51 -1.49
N VAL A 44 -8.23 -0.04 -0.42
CA VAL A 44 -8.45 -1.44 -0.01
C VAL A 44 -9.90 -1.68 0.41
N GLU A 45 -10.49 -0.78 1.19
CA GLU A 45 -11.89 -0.89 1.62
C GLU A 45 -12.86 -0.75 0.44
N ALA A 46 -12.55 0.10 -0.53
CA ALA A 46 -13.31 0.18 -1.78
C ALA A 46 -13.29 -1.15 -2.56
N ALA A 47 -12.13 -1.81 -2.62
CA ALA A 47 -12.01 -3.14 -3.24
C ALA A 47 -12.77 -4.23 -2.45
N LYS A 48 -12.76 -4.16 -1.11
CA LYS A 48 -13.55 -5.06 -0.25
C LYS A 48 -15.05 -4.91 -0.48
N GLU A 49 -15.54 -3.69 -0.72
CA GLU A 49 -16.95 -3.46 -1.02
C GLU A 49 -17.36 -4.12 -2.35
N LEU A 50 -16.53 -4.01 -3.38
CA LEU A 50 -16.75 -4.71 -4.66
C LEU A 50 -16.79 -6.23 -4.45
N ARG A 51 -15.89 -6.78 -3.63
CA ARG A 51 -15.90 -8.20 -3.28
C ARG A 51 -17.19 -8.62 -2.57
N ARG A 52 -17.70 -7.80 -1.65
CA ARG A 52 -18.97 -8.05 -0.95
C ARG A 52 -20.16 -8.05 -1.91
N LYS A 53 -20.21 -7.09 -2.84
CA LYS A 53 -21.25 -7.02 -3.90
C LYS A 53 -21.17 -8.22 -4.84
N LEU A 54 -19.96 -8.62 -5.24
CA LEU A 54 -19.72 -9.78 -6.08
C LEU A 54 -20.20 -11.06 -5.39
N LYS A 55 -19.84 -11.29 -4.12
CA LYS A 55 -20.34 -12.46 -3.37
C LYS A 55 -21.88 -12.53 -3.36
N LYS A 56 -22.55 -11.39 -3.16
CA LYS A 56 -24.02 -11.31 -3.23
C LYS A 56 -24.57 -11.61 -4.62
N CYS A 57 -23.91 -11.15 -5.68
CA CYS A 57 -24.29 -11.43 -7.06
C CYS A 57 -24.27 -12.95 -7.34
N TYR A 58 -23.18 -13.63 -6.98
CA TYR A 58 -23.08 -15.08 -7.10
C TYR A 58 -24.14 -15.83 -6.29
N GLN A 59 -24.48 -15.34 -5.09
CA GLN A 59 -25.52 -15.94 -4.26
C GLN A 59 -26.93 -15.77 -4.83
N LYS A 60 -27.21 -14.68 -5.55
CA LYS A 60 -28.54 -14.37 -6.09
C LYS A 60 -28.84 -15.08 -7.41
N GLU A 61 -27.84 -15.17 -8.30
CA GLU A 61 -28.07 -15.58 -9.70
C GLU A 61 -27.94 -17.09 -9.93
N GLY A 62 -27.24 -17.80 -9.04
CA GLY A 62 -27.05 -19.25 -9.14
C GLY A 62 -26.32 -19.63 -10.45
N VAL A 63 -27.05 -20.18 -11.41
CA VAL A 63 -26.50 -20.71 -12.67
C VAL A 63 -26.02 -19.60 -13.62
N ASN A 64 -26.64 -18.42 -13.61
CA ASN A 64 -26.38 -17.35 -14.60
C ASN A 64 -25.27 -16.35 -14.20
N HIS A 65 -24.52 -16.64 -13.13
CA HIS A 65 -23.50 -15.73 -12.58
C HIS A 65 -22.33 -15.39 -13.52
N LEU A 66 -22.13 -16.19 -14.58
CA LEU A 66 -21.07 -15.95 -15.55
C LEU A 66 -21.36 -14.74 -16.46
N GLN A 67 -22.63 -14.53 -16.82
CA GLN A 67 -23.03 -13.45 -17.72
C GLN A 67 -23.31 -12.16 -16.95
N ASN A 68 -24.13 -12.23 -15.91
CA ASN A 68 -24.63 -11.04 -15.23
C ASN A 68 -23.61 -10.46 -14.22
N CYS A 69 -22.81 -11.28 -13.51
CA CYS A 69 -21.78 -10.77 -12.60
C CYS A 69 -20.46 -10.36 -13.29
N ARG A 70 -20.39 -10.36 -14.63
CA ARG A 70 -19.17 -10.06 -15.40
C ARG A 70 -18.63 -8.67 -15.10
N ASP A 71 -19.48 -7.65 -15.12
CA ASP A 71 -19.05 -6.26 -14.95
C ASP A 71 -18.52 -6.00 -13.54
N LEU A 72 -19.19 -6.56 -12.52
CA LEU A 72 -18.73 -6.49 -11.13
C LEU A 72 -17.37 -7.18 -10.94
N ARG A 73 -17.15 -8.30 -11.63
CA ARG A 73 -15.87 -9.02 -11.61
C ARG A 73 -14.76 -8.19 -12.24
N LEU A 74 -15.00 -7.57 -13.39
CA LEU A 74 -14.01 -6.73 -14.08
C LEU A 74 -13.61 -5.54 -13.20
N ARG A 75 -14.58 -4.81 -12.63
CA ARG A 75 -14.32 -3.72 -11.69
C ARG A 75 -13.52 -4.16 -10.47
N TYR A 76 -13.79 -5.36 -9.92
CA TYR A 76 -13.02 -5.90 -8.81
C TYR A 76 -11.58 -6.23 -9.20
N ILE A 77 -11.36 -6.82 -10.38
CA ILE A 77 -10.01 -7.11 -10.90
C ILE A 77 -9.23 -5.81 -11.12
N GLU A 78 -9.86 -4.78 -11.69
CA GLU A 78 -9.26 -3.45 -11.86
C GLU A 78 -8.89 -2.82 -10.51
N ALA A 79 -9.79 -2.89 -9.52
CA ALA A 79 -9.54 -2.38 -8.17
C ALA A 79 -8.39 -3.12 -7.46
N ILE A 80 -8.27 -4.45 -7.62
CA ILE A 80 -7.14 -5.20 -7.07
C ILE A 80 -5.82 -4.81 -7.74
N LYS A 81 -5.82 -4.61 -9.06
CA LYS A 81 -4.61 -4.20 -9.79
C LYS A 81 -4.14 -2.82 -9.33
N ALA A 82 -5.08 -1.88 -9.11
CA ALA A 82 -4.78 -0.53 -8.62
C ALA A 82 -4.33 -0.54 -7.15
N GLY A 83 -5.01 -1.30 -6.29
CA GLY A 83 -4.73 -1.40 -4.85
C GLY A 83 -3.67 -2.45 -4.48
N SER A 84 -3.01 -3.08 -5.46
CA SER A 84 -2.01 -4.11 -5.21
C SER A 84 -0.80 -3.53 -4.46
N TRP A 85 -0.69 -3.89 -3.19
CA TRP A 85 0.52 -3.73 -2.38
C TRP A 85 1.74 -4.43 -3.00
N GLY A 86 1.53 -5.34 -3.96
CA GLY A 86 2.57 -6.17 -4.59
C GLY A 86 3.48 -5.44 -5.57
N ASN A 87 3.06 -4.32 -6.17
CA ASN A 87 3.90 -3.59 -7.13
C ASN A 87 4.78 -2.51 -6.47
N ARG A 88 4.69 -2.33 -5.14
CA ARG A 88 5.51 -1.37 -4.36
C ARG A 88 6.43 -2.03 -3.34
N LEU A 89 6.61 -3.34 -3.39
CA LEU A 89 7.71 -4.00 -2.67
C LEU A 89 9.10 -3.55 -3.19
N HIS A 90 9.16 -2.87 -4.35
CA HIS A 90 10.40 -2.22 -4.79
C HIS A 90 10.67 -0.87 -4.08
N GLU A 91 9.70 -0.32 -3.34
CA GLU A 91 9.81 0.99 -2.68
C GLU A 91 9.76 0.91 -1.15
N LEU A 92 9.54 -0.28 -0.60
CA LEU A 92 10.00 -0.67 0.74
C LEU A 92 11.28 -1.53 0.63
N GLN A 93 12.18 -1.15 -0.28
CA GLN A 93 13.53 -1.64 -0.25
C GLN A 93 14.24 -1.03 0.96
N PHE A 94 14.16 -1.72 2.10
CA PHE A 94 15.24 -1.71 3.08
C PHE A 94 16.57 -1.63 2.32
N PRO A 95 17.48 -0.70 2.64
CA PRO A 95 18.65 -0.43 1.84
C PRO A 95 19.66 -1.58 1.95
N MET A 96 19.40 -2.70 1.27
CA MET A 96 20.36 -3.78 1.02
C MET A 96 21.35 -3.39 -0.08
N ARG A 97 21.75 -2.11 -0.14
CA ARG A 97 22.83 -1.60 -0.99
C ARG A 97 24.17 -1.51 -0.24
N CYS A 98 24.17 -1.53 1.10
CA CYS A 98 25.42 -1.50 1.88
C CYS A 98 26.20 -2.83 1.90
N LEU A 99 25.54 -4.01 1.82
CA LEU A 99 26.25 -5.30 1.90
C LEU A 99 27.07 -5.64 0.65
N LYS A 100 26.60 -5.27 -0.55
CA LYS A 100 27.30 -5.59 -1.81
C LYS A 100 28.61 -4.82 -1.97
N ALA A 101 28.68 -3.59 -1.44
CA ALA A 101 29.90 -2.79 -1.48
C ALA A 101 31.00 -3.39 -0.58
N SER A 102 30.64 -3.85 0.62
CA SER A 102 31.60 -4.40 1.59
C SER A 102 32.12 -5.79 1.20
N PHE A 103 31.28 -6.66 0.64
CA PHE A 103 31.68 -8.02 0.26
C PHE A 103 32.65 -8.05 -0.94
N SER A 104 32.46 -7.15 -1.92
CA SER A 104 33.33 -7.05 -3.09
C SER A 104 34.75 -6.52 -2.77
N ARG A 105 34.89 -5.80 -1.66
CA ARG A 105 36.18 -5.30 -1.16
C ARG A 105 36.92 -6.36 -0.35
N TRP A 106 36.17 -7.17 0.41
CA TRP A 106 36.70 -8.31 1.17
C TRP A 106 37.20 -9.44 0.26
N ILE A 107 36.46 -9.82 -0.80
CA ILE A 107 36.91 -10.82 -1.78
C ILE A 107 38.20 -10.38 -2.48
N ARG A 108 38.31 -9.10 -2.86
CA ARG A 108 39.54 -8.57 -3.49
C ARG A 108 40.73 -8.58 -2.54
N SER A 109 40.50 -8.38 -1.23
CA SER A 109 41.56 -8.45 -0.22
C SER A 109 42.06 -9.88 0.03
N LEU A 110 41.22 -10.90 -0.18
CA LEU A 110 41.61 -12.32 -0.06
C LEU A 110 42.40 -12.83 -1.28
N ALA A 111 42.22 -12.22 -2.44
CA ALA A 111 42.92 -12.62 -3.67
C ALA A 111 44.33 -12.01 -3.80
N THR A 112 44.75 -11.16 -2.86
CA THR A 112 46.10 -10.55 -2.82
C THR A 112 46.92 -11.00 -1.61
N SER A 113 46.52 -12.08 -0.94
CA SER A 113 47.29 -12.74 0.13
C SER A 113 47.93 -14.02 -0.40
#